data_AF-A0A967ARU6-F1
#
_entry.id   AF-A0A967ARU6-F1
#
_cell.length_a   1.000
_cell.length_b   1.000
_cell.length_c   1.000
_cell.angle_alpha   90.00
_cell.angle_beta   90.00
_cell.angle_gamma   90.00
#
_symmetry.space_group_name_H-M   'P 1'
#
loop_
_entity.id
_entity.type
_entity.pdbx_description
1 polymer ?
#
loop_
_entity_poly.entity_id
_entity_poly.type
_entity_poly.pdbx_seq_one_letter_code
_entity_poly.pdbx_strand_id
1 'polypeptide(L)'
;MKSRIGVGIVGFGTVGTGVAKILLNSAALITRRVGVSIELVRVADLDITRERGVALAPGVLTTDVKQVLTDPNVDIVIELIGGYDMAKRVMLDAIAAGKHVVTANKALLALHGEEIFQAATSKGVELGFEASVGGGIPVIRALTEGLAGNRIESIYGIINGTSNYILSRMTHEGHSFQEVLQDAQRAGYAEADPTFDVAGTDSAHKLAILVCLAYGMPVNFKDVYTEGITNITPIDIAYAKQFGYTIKLLGIAKLMDGEIEARVHPTMLPSTSPIAQVEDVYNAIQLVGDAVGDVVLYGRGAGSMPTGSAVVSDVIAITRNVIKGAVGRVPVASFQQDQRRPLRLRPMEEISSLYYLRFTVVDRPGVLAQIAGELGRCGISISSMVQQGRREGQTVPVVIKTHSAKERDVQTALREINRKPFVSEPTMLIRVEGKDE
;
A
#
# COMPACT_ATOMS: atom_id res chain seq x y z
N MET A 1 -34.53 -13.37 13.80
CA MET A 1 -33.49 -12.50 13.23
C MET A 1 -33.23 -11.38 14.22
N LYS A 2 -31.97 -10.96 14.41
CA LYS A 2 -31.66 -9.80 15.26
C LYS A 2 -32.30 -8.54 14.68
N SER A 3 -32.96 -7.74 15.53
CA SER A 3 -33.60 -6.47 15.14
C SER A 3 -32.61 -5.28 15.13
N ARG A 4 -31.42 -5.46 15.71
CA ARG A 4 -30.31 -4.51 15.76
C ARG A 4 -28.98 -5.26 15.77
N ILE A 5 -27.91 -4.59 15.34
CA ILE A 5 -26.53 -5.04 15.50
C ILE A 5 -25.77 -4.02 16.35
N GLY A 6 -25.17 -4.48 17.43
CA GLY A 6 -24.34 -3.63 18.28
C GLY A 6 -22.87 -3.67 17.87
N VAL A 7 -22.20 -2.52 17.89
CA VAL A 7 -20.78 -2.40 17.58
C VAL A 7 -20.01 -1.80 18.75
N GLY A 8 -18.77 -2.27 18.91
CA GLY A 8 -17.85 -1.78 19.92
C GLY A 8 -16.54 -1.33 19.28
N ILE A 9 -16.09 -0.12 19.56
CA ILE A 9 -14.81 0.42 19.04
C ILE A 9 -13.72 0.24 20.08
N VAL A 10 -12.54 -0.22 19.67
CA VAL A 10 -11.32 -0.24 20.46
C VAL A 10 -10.29 0.63 19.77
N GLY A 11 -9.96 1.78 20.37
CA GLY A 11 -9.17 2.84 19.76
C GLY A 11 -10.05 3.97 19.23
N PHE A 12 -10.07 5.09 19.96
CA PHE A 12 -10.88 6.28 19.66
C PHE A 12 -10.01 7.45 19.19
N GLY A 13 -8.99 7.17 18.38
CA GLY A 13 -8.19 8.18 17.69
C GLY A 13 -8.90 8.81 16.49
N THR A 14 -8.11 9.30 15.52
CA THR A 14 -8.59 9.95 14.30
C THR A 14 -9.60 9.09 13.52
N VAL A 15 -9.31 7.81 13.31
CA VAL A 15 -10.19 6.90 12.57
C VAL A 15 -11.40 6.49 13.41
N GLY A 16 -11.21 6.12 14.68
CA GLY A 16 -12.32 5.73 15.57
C GLY A 16 -13.36 6.84 15.73
N THR A 17 -12.91 8.09 15.82
CA THR A 17 -13.78 9.28 15.80
C THR A 17 -14.55 9.39 14.49
N GLY A 18 -13.89 9.16 13.34
CA GLY A 18 -14.54 9.16 12.02
C GLY A 18 -15.62 8.09 11.90
N VAL A 19 -15.36 6.88 12.38
CA VAL A 19 -16.32 5.77 12.42
C VAL A 19 -17.55 6.15 13.24
N ALA A 20 -17.34 6.67 14.46
CA ALA A 20 -18.44 7.11 15.32
C ALA A 20 -19.27 8.22 14.65
N LYS A 21 -18.64 9.22 14.02
CA LYS A 21 -19.35 10.27 13.26
C LYS A 21 -20.22 9.68 12.17
N ILE A 22 -19.68 8.76 11.37
CA ILE A 22 -20.42 8.18 10.24
C ILE A 22 -21.62 7.36 10.75
N LEU A 23 -21.41 6.50 11.75
CA LEU A 23 -22.48 5.67 12.33
C LEU A 23 -23.61 6.52 12.91
N LEU A 24 -23.27 7.57 13.67
CA LEU A 24 -24.27 8.43 14.33
C LEU A 24 -24.98 9.35 13.32
N ASN A 25 -24.24 10.05 12.47
CA ASN A 25 -24.83 11.03 11.55
C ASN A 25 -25.61 10.37 10.41
N SER A 26 -25.20 9.16 10.00
CA SER A 26 -25.83 8.43 8.90
C SER A 26 -26.76 7.30 9.36
N ALA A 27 -27.08 7.21 10.66
CA ALA A 27 -27.85 6.10 11.24
C ALA A 27 -29.15 5.81 10.48
N ALA A 28 -29.92 6.85 10.14
CA ALA A 28 -31.17 6.71 9.40
C ALA A 28 -30.95 6.18 7.96
N LEU A 29 -29.92 6.66 7.27
CA LEU A 29 -29.56 6.22 5.93
C LEU A 29 -29.08 4.76 5.94
N ILE A 30 -28.19 4.41 6.89
CA ILE A 30 -27.67 3.07 7.07
C ILE A 30 -28.82 2.10 7.34
N THR A 31 -29.69 2.43 8.29
CA THR A 31 -30.87 1.60 8.63
C THR A 31 -31.77 1.37 7.41
N ARG A 32 -32.03 2.40 6.59
CA ARG A 32 -32.80 2.24 5.33
C ARG A 32 -32.12 1.33 4.32
N ARG A 33 -30.78 1.30 4.27
CA ARG A 33 -30.00 0.47 3.33
C ARG A 33 -29.75 -0.96 3.81
N VAL A 34 -29.84 -1.19 5.11
CA VAL A 34 -29.47 -2.47 5.76
C VAL A 34 -30.70 -3.22 6.28
N GLY A 35 -31.74 -2.49 6.70
CA GLY A 35 -32.99 -3.02 7.24
C GLY A 35 -33.01 -3.20 8.75
N VAL A 36 -31.88 -2.98 9.43
CA VAL A 36 -31.75 -3.00 10.91
C VAL A 36 -30.87 -1.84 11.38
N SER A 37 -31.01 -1.44 12.65
CA SER A 37 -30.13 -0.43 13.26
C SER A 37 -28.74 -1.03 13.52
N ILE A 38 -27.71 -0.20 13.33
CA ILE A 38 -26.34 -0.46 13.78
C ILE A 38 -26.05 0.53 14.90
N GLU A 39 -25.82 0.03 16.10
CA GLU A 39 -25.76 0.83 17.33
C GLU A 39 -24.37 0.81 17.94
N LEU A 40 -23.80 1.98 18.20
CA LEU A 40 -22.53 2.11 18.91
C LEU A 40 -22.75 1.88 20.40
N VAL A 41 -22.39 0.69 20.89
CA VAL A 41 -22.65 0.25 22.27
C VAL A 41 -21.53 0.66 23.21
N ARG A 42 -20.28 0.46 22.78
CA ARG A 42 -19.08 0.75 23.59
C ARG A 42 -17.97 1.37 22.75
N VAL A 43 -17.17 2.21 23.39
CA VAL A 43 -15.92 2.75 22.85
C VAL A 43 -14.86 2.67 23.94
N ALA A 44 -13.84 1.85 23.72
CA ALA A 44 -12.68 1.74 24.60
C ALA A 44 -11.50 2.58 24.07
N ASP A 45 -10.98 3.46 24.90
CA ASP A 45 -9.75 4.22 24.66
C ASP A 45 -9.03 4.52 25.97
N LEU A 46 -7.71 4.72 25.93
CA LEU A 46 -6.95 5.09 27.13
C LEU A 46 -7.29 6.51 27.61
N ASP A 47 -7.61 7.40 26.68
CA ASP A 47 -8.01 8.77 26.95
C ASP A 47 -9.49 8.95 26.60
N ILE A 48 -10.36 9.00 27.60
CA ILE A 48 -11.80 9.25 27.41
C ILE A 48 -12.20 10.70 27.73
N THR A 49 -11.25 11.57 28.08
CA THR A 49 -11.53 12.95 28.51
C THR A 49 -11.27 13.97 27.41
N ARG A 50 -10.36 13.67 26.49
CA ARG A 50 -10.09 14.53 25.32
C ARG A 50 -11.31 14.67 24.42
N GLU A 51 -11.68 15.93 24.15
CA GLU A 51 -12.75 16.26 23.21
C GLU A 51 -12.34 15.91 21.77
N ARG A 52 -13.23 15.18 21.08
CA ARG A 52 -13.02 14.68 19.71
C ARG A 52 -14.10 15.16 18.73
N GLY A 53 -14.94 16.09 19.15
CA GLY A 53 -16.03 16.65 18.33
C GLY A 53 -17.10 15.63 17.94
N VAL A 54 -17.38 14.67 18.84
CA VAL A 54 -18.47 13.67 18.71
C VAL A 54 -19.09 13.49 20.09
N ALA A 55 -20.40 13.74 20.19
CA ALA A 55 -21.14 13.46 21.41
C ALA A 55 -21.53 11.97 21.42
N LEU A 56 -21.12 11.25 22.47
CA LEU A 56 -21.51 9.87 22.73
C LEU A 56 -22.49 9.82 23.90
N ALA A 57 -23.39 8.84 23.89
CA ALA A 57 -24.32 8.65 25.01
C ALA A 57 -23.56 8.32 26.32
N PRO A 58 -24.09 8.73 27.48
CA PRO A 58 -23.47 8.41 28.77
C PRO A 58 -23.23 6.90 28.93
N GLY A 59 -22.03 6.54 29.39
CA GLY A 59 -21.62 5.15 29.61
C GLY A 59 -21.11 4.41 28.37
N VAL A 60 -21.17 4.98 27.16
CA VAL A 60 -20.57 4.35 25.96
C VAL A 60 -19.05 4.30 26.05
N LEU A 61 -18.42 5.38 26.55
CA LEU A 61 -16.97 5.47 26.72
C LEU A 61 -16.51 4.66 27.94
N THR A 62 -15.40 3.95 27.79
CA THR A 62 -14.74 3.20 28.84
C THR A 62 -13.23 3.18 28.62
N THR A 63 -12.45 2.99 29.68
CA THR A 63 -11.00 2.77 29.60
C THR A 63 -10.64 1.28 29.61
N ASP A 64 -11.63 0.40 29.79
CA ASP A 64 -11.42 -1.05 29.86
C ASP A 64 -11.90 -1.74 28.59
N VAL A 65 -10.94 -2.20 27.78
CA VAL A 65 -11.21 -2.96 26.56
C VAL A 65 -12.03 -4.23 26.81
N LYS A 66 -11.93 -4.85 27.99
CA LYS A 66 -12.71 -6.05 28.33
C LYS A 66 -14.20 -5.76 28.31
N GLN A 67 -14.63 -4.55 28.67
CA GLN A 67 -16.03 -4.16 28.60
C GLN A 67 -16.55 -4.09 27.15
N VAL A 68 -15.69 -3.98 26.15
CA VAL A 68 -16.10 -4.14 24.74
C VAL A 68 -16.17 -5.62 24.37
N LEU A 69 -15.15 -6.38 24.77
CA LEU A 69 -14.97 -7.79 24.39
C LEU A 69 -15.96 -8.74 25.07
N THR A 70 -16.51 -8.39 26.24
CA THR A 70 -17.43 -9.26 26.99
C THR A 70 -18.88 -8.78 26.98
N ASP A 71 -19.16 -7.58 26.48
CA ASP A 71 -20.53 -7.05 26.44
C ASP A 71 -21.38 -7.90 25.47
N PRO A 72 -22.46 -8.53 25.95
CA PRO A 72 -23.32 -9.39 25.11
C PRO A 72 -24.08 -8.58 24.05
N ASN A 73 -24.12 -7.26 24.16
CA ASN A 73 -24.74 -6.38 23.17
C ASN A 73 -23.78 -5.98 22.05
N VAL A 74 -22.48 -6.29 22.13
CA VAL A 74 -21.52 -6.04 21.06
C VAL A 74 -21.41 -7.27 20.17
N ASP A 75 -21.82 -7.13 18.91
CA ASP A 75 -21.76 -8.19 17.89
C ASP A 75 -20.50 -8.09 17.03
N ILE A 76 -20.05 -6.85 16.77
CA ILE A 76 -18.90 -6.54 15.94
C ILE A 76 -17.92 -5.66 16.74
N VAL A 77 -16.68 -6.11 16.86
CA VAL A 77 -15.57 -5.35 17.46
C VAL A 77 -14.77 -4.67 16.35
N ILE A 78 -14.58 -3.36 16.47
CA ILE A 78 -13.84 -2.52 15.54
C ILE A 78 -12.50 -2.17 16.18
N GLU A 79 -11.40 -2.79 15.73
CA GLU A 79 -10.03 -2.56 16.23
C GLU A 79 -9.33 -1.46 15.43
N LEU A 80 -8.92 -0.40 16.13
CA LEU A 80 -8.31 0.81 15.57
C LEU A 80 -7.19 1.38 16.46
N ILE A 81 -6.54 0.54 17.27
CA ILE A 81 -5.46 0.98 18.17
C ILE A 81 -4.10 1.03 17.46
N GLY A 82 -3.94 0.28 16.36
CA GLY A 82 -2.65 0.15 15.69
C GLY A 82 -1.63 -0.67 16.48
N GLY A 83 -0.41 -0.78 15.95
CA GLY A 83 0.64 -1.63 16.54
C GLY A 83 0.36 -3.13 16.37
N TYR A 84 1.04 -3.97 17.14
CA TYR A 84 1.02 -5.43 16.94
C TYR A 84 0.41 -6.18 18.13
N ASP A 85 1.09 -6.20 19.28
CA ASP A 85 0.76 -7.13 20.37
C ASP A 85 -0.64 -6.93 20.96
N MET A 86 -0.99 -5.69 21.32
CA MET A 86 -2.30 -5.39 21.90
C MET A 86 -3.41 -5.58 20.85
N ALA A 87 -3.19 -5.10 19.62
CA ALA A 87 -4.18 -5.21 18.54
C ALA A 87 -4.50 -6.67 18.21
N LYS A 88 -3.45 -7.51 18.15
CA LYS A 88 -3.58 -8.95 17.95
C LYS A 88 -4.39 -9.61 19.06
N ARG A 89 -4.08 -9.32 20.32
CA ARG A 89 -4.83 -9.85 21.47
C ARG A 89 -6.30 -9.46 21.41
N VAL A 90 -6.60 -8.18 21.16
CA VAL A 90 -7.99 -7.69 21.05
C VAL A 90 -8.76 -8.44 19.95
N MET A 91 -8.16 -8.61 18.77
CA MET A 91 -8.83 -9.33 17.68
C MET A 91 -9.03 -10.82 17.99
N LEU A 92 -8.01 -11.50 18.50
CA LEU A 92 -8.09 -12.92 18.83
C LEU A 92 -9.08 -13.18 19.97
N ASP A 93 -9.12 -12.32 20.99
CA ASP A 93 -10.07 -12.42 22.10
C ASP A 93 -11.51 -12.14 21.64
N ALA A 94 -11.71 -11.15 20.76
CA ALA A 94 -13.01 -10.88 20.14
C ALA A 94 -13.51 -12.09 19.31
N ILE A 95 -12.63 -12.65 18.48
CA ILE A 95 -12.90 -13.86 17.71
C ILE A 95 -13.22 -15.02 18.67
N ALA A 96 -12.42 -15.27 19.69
CA ALA A 96 -12.65 -16.34 20.66
C ALA A 96 -14.00 -16.20 21.38
N ALA A 97 -14.44 -14.96 21.63
CA ALA A 97 -15.75 -14.64 22.18
C ALA A 97 -16.92 -14.78 21.18
N GLY A 98 -16.65 -15.15 19.92
CA GLY A 98 -17.65 -15.31 18.87
C GLY A 98 -18.15 -13.99 18.28
N LYS A 99 -17.38 -12.91 18.43
CA LYS A 99 -17.69 -11.60 17.85
C LYS A 99 -17.04 -11.47 16.47
N HIS A 100 -17.72 -10.80 15.56
CA HIS A 100 -17.13 -10.39 14.30
C HIS A 100 -16.10 -9.28 14.54
N VAL A 101 -15.14 -9.15 13.64
CA VAL A 101 -14.06 -8.16 13.79
C VAL A 101 -13.96 -7.29 12.54
N VAL A 102 -13.73 -5.99 12.73
CA VAL A 102 -13.31 -5.08 11.66
C VAL A 102 -12.03 -4.38 12.09
N THR A 103 -11.03 -4.27 11.22
CA THR A 103 -9.76 -3.60 11.54
C THR A 103 -9.26 -2.73 10.37
N ALA A 104 -8.43 -1.74 10.67
CA ALA A 104 -7.65 -0.99 9.68
C ALA A 104 -6.14 -1.29 9.77
N ASN A 105 -5.74 -2.29 10.55
CA ASN A 105 -4.35 -2.52 10.94
C ASN A 105 -3.56 -3.35 9.91
N LYS A 106 -3.15 -2.67 8.84
CA LYS A 106 -2.34 -3.24 7.75
C LYS A 106 -1.06 -3.94 8.19
N ALA A 107 -0.34 -3.39 9.16
CA ALA A 107 0.95 -3.94 9.58
C ALA A 107 0.76 -5.28 10.30
N LEU A 108 -0.24 -5.35 11.18
CA LEU A 108 -0.60 -6.58 11.86
C LEU A 108 -1.11 -7.65 10.89
N LEU A 109 -1.95 -7.28 9.92
CA LEU A 109 -2.43 -8.22 8.89
C LEU A 109 -1.30 -8.71 7.98
N ALA A 110 -0.35 -7.86 7.61
CA ALA A 110 0.79 -8.26 6.79
C ALA A 110 1.73 -9.26 7.50
N LEU A 111 1.88 -9.16 8.83
CA LEU A 111 2.80 -10.02 9.59
C LEU A 111 2.13 -11.23 10.25
N HIS A 112 0.88 -11.09 10.69
CA HIS A 112 0.15 -12.08 11.48
C HIS A 112 -1.25 -12.38 10.92
N GLY A 113 -1.56 -11.94 9.70
CA GLY A 113 -2.86 -12.12 9.07
C GLY A 113 -3.28 -13.58 8.99
N GLU A 114 -2.36 -14.50 8.67
CA GLU A 114 -2.70 -15.92 8.53
C GLU A 114 -3.30 -16.53 9.80
N GLU A 115 -2.70 -16.24 10.95
CA GLU A 115 -3.19 -16.69 12.26
C GLU A 115 -4.59 -16.11 12.56
N ILE A 116 -4.80 -14.83 12.26
CA ILE A 116 -6.08 -14.15 12.49
C ILE A 116 -7.16 -14.68 11.54
N PHE A 117 -6.83 -14.87 10.26
CA PHE A 117 -7.73 -15.43 9.25
C PHE A 117 -8.16 -16.85 9.60
N GLN A 118 -7.22 -17.67 10.04
CA GLN A 118 -7.49 -19.04 10.49
C GLN A 118 -8.37 -19.06 11.74
N ALA A 119 -8.10 -18.18 12.72
CA ALA A 119 -8.92 -18.08 13.93
C ALA A 119 -10.37 -17.67 13.60
N ALA A 120 -10.55 -16.65 12.75
CA ALA A 120 -11.87 -16.17 12.32
C ALA A 120 -12.65 -17.28 11.59
N THR A 121 -12.00 -17.96 10.64
CA THR A 121 -12.58 -19.06 9.87
C THR A 121 -12.98 -20.23 10.78
N SER A 122 -12.09 -20.65 11.68
CA SER A 122 -12.32 -21.79 12.58
C SER A 122 -13.48 -21.53 13.56
N LYS A 123 -13.66 -20.26 13.95
CA LYS A 123 -14.77 -19.86 14.83
C LYS A 123 -16.09 -19.65 14.09
N GLY A 124 -16.04 -19.46 12.77
CA GLY A 124 -17.20 -19.09 11.97
C GLY A 124 -17.63 -17.64 12.16
N VAL A 125 -16.67 -16.72 12.37
CA VAL A 125 -16.92 -15.27 12.43
C VAL A 125 -16.29 -14.55 11.24
N GLU A 126 -16.93 -13.49 10.76
CA GLU A 126 -16.35 -12.63 9.73
C GLU A 126 -15.30 -11.66 10.26
N LEU A 127 -14.33 -11.37 9.39
CA LEU A 127 -13.29 -10.36 9.57
C LEU A 127 -13.32 -9.38 8.39
N GLY A 128 -13.61 -8.11 8.67
CA GLY A 128 -13.53 -7.01 7.71
C GLY A 128 -12.23 -6.24 7.86
N PHE A 129 -11.60 -5.86 6.75
CA PHE A 129 -10.35 -5.11 6.77
C PHE A 129 -10.15 -4.24 5.53
N GLU A 130 -11.23 -3.80 4.87
CA GLU A 130 -11.20 -2.88 3.72
C GLU A 130 -10.35 -1.64 4.03
N ALA A 131 -10.51 -1.09 5.25
CA ALA A 131 -9.79 0.09 5.70
C ALA A 131 -8.27 -0.08 5.83
N SER A 132 -7.75 -1.31 5.75
CA SER A 132 -6.31 -1.57 5.83
C SER A 132 -5.56 -1.18 4.55
N VAL A 133 -6.22 -1.18 3.39
CA VAL A 133 -5.59 -0.86 2.10
C VAL A 133 -6.43 0.16 1.35
N GLY A 134 -5.80 1.20 0.80
CA GLY A 134 -6.52 2.18 -0.03
C GLY A 134 -7.39 3.18 0.73
N GLY A 135 -7.45 3.11 2.08
CA GLY A 135 -8.17 4.08 2.91
C GLY A 135 -9.68 3.99 2.69
N GLY A 136 -10.24 4.89 1.88
CA GLY A 136 -11.65 4.86 1.48
C GLY A 136 -11.91 4.19 0.13
N ILE A 137 -10.86 3.76 -0.58
CA ILE A 137 -10.96 3.09 -1.88
C ILE A 137 -11.34 1.62 -1.65
N PRO A 138 -12.44 1.11 -2.24
CA PRO A 138 -12.95 -0.25 -1.97
C PRO A 138 -12.19 -1.32 -2.77
N VAL A 139 -10.88 -1.43 -2.56
CA VAL A 139 -9.98 -2.30 -3.33
C VAL A 139 -10.09 -3.77 -2.90
N ILE A 140 -10.26 -4.05 -1.60
CA ILE A 140 -10.36 -5.42 -1.09
C ILE A 140 -11.65 -6.03 -1.63
N ARG A 141 -12.78 -5.34 -1.52
CA ARG A 141 -14.05 -5.81 -2.07
C ARG A 141 -14.07 -5.90 -3.59
N ALA A 142 -13.38 -4.99 -4.29
CA ALA A 142 -13.20 -5.11 -5.73
C ALA A 142 -12.47 -6.42 -6.08
N LEU A 143 -11.42 -6.78 -5.35
CA LEU A 143 -10.69 -8.04 -5.56
C LEU A 143 -11.51 -9.28 -5.17
N THR A 144 -12.13 -9.30 -3.99
CA THR A 144 -12.75 -10.50 -3.42
C THR A 144 -14.15 -10.79 -3.92
N GLU A 145 -14.88 -9.78 -4.39
CA GLU A 145 -16.24 -9.93 -4.89
C GLU A 145 -16.37 -9.46 -6.35
N GLY A 146 -16.00 -8.20 -6.63
CA GLY A 146 -16.24 -7.58 -7.93
C GLY A 146 -15.47 -8.24 -9.09
N LEU A 147 -14.24 -8.66 -8.83
CA LEU A 147 -13.33 -9.24 -9.79
C LEU A 147 -13.05 -10.73 -9.51
N ALA A 148 -13.86 -11.38 -8.67
CA ALA A 148 -13.67 -12.79 -8.30
C ALA A 148 -13.67 -13.77 -9.48
N GLY A 149 -14.22 -13.37 -10.64
CA GLY A 149 -14.19 -14.14 -11.89
C GLY A 149 -12.98 -13.88 -12.79
N ASN A 150 -12.06 -12.99 -12.41
CA ASN A 150 -10.87 -12.64 -13.18
C ASN A 150 -9.63 -13.31 -12.57
N ARG A 151 -8.70 -13.72 -13.43
CA ARG A 151 -7.31 -13.94 -13.01
C ARG A 151 -6.63 -12.58 -13.01
N ILE A 152 -6.25 -12.10 -11.84
CA ILE A 152 -5.45 -10.88 -11.71
C ILE A 152 -4.05 -11.16 -12.25
N GLU A 153 -3.65 -10.43 -13.29
CA GLU A 153 -2.33 -10.55 -13.93
C GLU A 153 -1.33 -9.61 -13.27
N SER A 154 -1.77 -8.40 -12.92
CA SER A 154 -0.93 -7.45 -12.18
C SER A 154 -1.72 -6.44 -11.36
N ILE A 155 -1.03 -5.88 -10.37
CA ILE A 155 -1.47 -4.81 -9.48
C ILE A 155 -0.39 -3.74 -9.48
N TYR A 156 -0.76 -2.49 -9.75
CA TYR A 156 0.09 -1.32 -9.56
C TYR A 156 -0.58 -0.38 -8.57
N GLY A 157 0.12 -0.02 -7.50
CA GLY A 157 -0.46 0.74 -6.39
C GLY A 157 0.36 1.95 -6.00
N ILE A 158 -0.21 3.14 -6.14
CA ILE A 158 0.17 4.32 -5.36
C ILE A 158 -0.64 4.25 -4.07
N ILE A 159 -0.04 3.62 -3.05
CA ILE A 159 -0.76 3.22 -1.83
C ILE A 159 -0.25 3.94 -0.57
N ASN A 160 0.64 4.93 -0.73
CA ASN A 160 1.13 5.80 0.34
C ASN A 160 1.02 7.28 -0.05
N GLY A 161 0.10 8.00 0.60
CA GLY A 161 -0.20 9.40 0.27
C GLY A 161 0.94 10.36 0.61
N THR A 162 1.71 10.11 1.68
CA THR A 162 2.86 10.94 2.08
C THR A 162 3.94 10.94 0.99
N SER A 163 4.35 9.75 0.56
CA SER A 163 5.37 9.60 -0.50
C SER A 163 4.89 10.13 -1.84
N ASN A 164 3.61 9.93 -2.18
CA ASN A 164 3.05 10.47 -3.40
C ASN A 164 3.03 12.01 -3.37
N TYR A 165 2.62 12.61 -2.26
CA TYR A 165 2.63 14.06 -2.07
C TYR A 165 4.05 14.64 -2.23
N ILE A 166 5.05 14.00 -1.63
CA ILE A 166 6.45 14.44 -1.75
C ILE A 166 6.90 14.40 -3.21
N LEU A 167 6.72 13.28 -3.91
CA LEU A 167 7.12 13.15 -5.32
C LEU A 167 6.35 14.11 -6.24
N SER A 168 5.06 14.36 -5.95
CA SER A 168 4.22 15.32 -6.69
C SER A 168 4.81 16.73 -6.57
N ARG A 169 5.10 17.18 -5.34
CA ARG A 169 5.70 18.50 -5.11
C ARG A 169 7.10 18.63 -5.69
N MET A 170 7.96 17.62 -5.54
CA MET A 170 9.27 17.64 -6.18
C MET A 170 9.14 17.74 -7.71
N THR A 171 8.13 17.10 -8.31
CA THR A 171 7.87 17.13 -9.76
C THR A 171 7.41 18.51 -10.25
N HIS A 172 6.56 19.18 -9.48
CA HIS A 172 5.99 20.48 -9.87
C HIS A 172 6.89 21.66 -9.53
N GLU A 173 7.57 21.61 -8.39
CA GLU A 173 8.29 22.75 -7.81
C GLU A 173 9.81 22.64 -8.00
N GLY A 174 10.33 21.46 -8.31
CA GLY A 174 11.77 21.23 -8.52
C GLY A 174 12.61 21.27 -7.24
N HIS A 175 11.98 21.29 -6.07
CA HIS A 175 12.66 21.27 -4.77
C HIS A 175 13.28 19.90 -4.44
N SER A 176 14.27 19.91 -3.56
CA SER A 176 14.90 18.69 -3.06
C SER A 176 13.95 17.90 -2.16
N PHE A 177 14.20 16.60 -2.03
CA PHE A 177 13.46 15.72 -1.12
C PHE A 177 13.41 16.28 0.32
N GLN A 178 14.54 16.79 0.82
CA GLN A 178 14.66 17.29 2.20
C GLN A 178 13.79 18.52 2.44
N GLU A 179 13.78 19.48 1.50
CA GLU A 179 12.95 20.69 1.60
C GLU A 179 11.47 20.34 1.59
N VAL A 180 11.05 19.47 0.65
CA VAL A 180 9.65 19.06 0.53
C VAL A 180 9.19 18.26 1.75
N LEU A 181 10.05 17.39 2.30
CA LEU A 181 9.74 16.64 3.51
C LEU A 181 9.52 17.57 4.72
N GLN A 182 10.41 18.55 4.91
CA GLN A 182 10.26 19.52 6.00
C GLN A 182 8.96 20.32 5.87
N ASP A 183 8.59 20.73 4.66
CA ASP A 183 7.30 21.37 4.41
C ASP A 183 6.11 20.45 4.71
N ALA A 184 6.18 19.20 4.28
CA ALA A 184 5.14 18.21 4.51
C ALA A 184 4.91 17.98 6.01
N GLN A 185 5.99 17.95 6.80
CA GLN A 185 5.92 17.85 8.27
C GLN A 185 5.27 19.10 8.89
N ARG A 186 5.67 20.30 8.46
CA ARG A 186 5.06 21.56 8.93
C ARG A 186 3.57 21.67 8.60
N ALA A 187 3.16 21.17 7.44
CA ALA A 187 1.78 21.15 7.00
C ALA A 187 0.95 19.98 7.59
N GLY A 188 1.58 19.06 8.34
CA GLY A 188 0.91 17.90 8.93
C GLY A 188 0.56 16.78 7.94
N TYR A 189 1.18 16.77 6.75
CA TYR A 189 1.06 15.68 5.77
C TYR A 189 2.04 14.54 6.02
N ALA A 190 3.12 14.79 6.77
CA ALA A 190 4.08 13.78 7.21
C ALA A 190 4.24 13.85 8.74
N GLU A 191 4.42 12.69 9.39
CA GLU A 191 4.72 12.62 10.82
C GLU A 191 6.16 13.05 11.12
N ALA A 192 6.46 13.29 12.40
CA ALA A 192 7.81 13.65 12.84
C ALA A 192 8.85 12.56 12.49
N ASP A 193 8.45 11.29 12.58
CA ASP A 193 9.19 10.15 12.04
C ASP A 193 8.46 9.58 10.81
N PRO A 194 8.83 10.00 9.59
CA PRO A 194 8.18 9.56 8.36
C PRO A 194 8.78 8.26 7.80
N THR A 195 9.61 7.54 8.56
CA THR A 195 10.43 6.43 8.04
C THR A 195 9.58 5.36 7.36
N PHE A 196 8.45 4.97 7.94
CA PHE A 196 7.56 3.96 7.34
C PHE A 196 6.99 4.37 5.98
N ASP A 197 6.76 5.66 5.78
CA ASP A 197 6.22 6.20 4.53
C ASP A 197 7.32 6.26 3.48
N VAL A 198 8.40 7.01 3.77
CA VAL A 198 9.43 7.34 2.77
C VAL A 198 10.34 6.16 2.44
N ALA A 199 10.45 5.16 3.32
CA ALA A 199 11.16 3.92 3.06
C ALA A 199 10.31 2.89 2.30
N GLY A 200 8.99 3.13 2.13
CA GLY A 200 8.08 2.22 1.42
C GLY A 200 7.49 1.09 2.26
N THR A 201 7.80 1.00 3.55
CA THR A 201 7.32 -0.07 4.44
C THR A 201 5.79 -0.10 4.56
N ASP A 202 5.13 1.05 4.62
CA ASP A 202 3.65 1.12 4.63
C ASP A 202 3.05 0.60 3.32
N SER A 203 3.63 0.97 2.17
CA SER A 203 3.25 0.42 0.87
C SER A 203 3.47 -1.09 0.80
N ALA A 204 4.56 -1.60 1.38
CA ALA A 204 4.85 -3.03 1.38
C ALA A 204 3.85 -3.83 2.22
N HIS A 205 3.41 -3.31 3.38
CA HIS A 205 2.36 -3.96 4.17
C HIS A 205 1.05 -4.06 3.38
N LYS A 206 0.65 -2.96 2.72
CA LYS A 206 -0.55 -2.90 1.91
C LYS A 206 -0.47 -3.83 0.69
N LEU A 207 0.69 -3.87 0.03
CA LEU A 207 0.94 -4.76 -1.10
C LEU A 207 0.88 -6.23 -0.68
N ALA A 208 1.44 -6.60 0.48
CA ALA A 208 1.39 -7.98 0.98
C ALA A 208 -0.06 -8.47 1.17
N ILE A 209 -0.95 -7.61 1.67
CA ILE A 209 -2.38 -7.91 1.79
C ILE A 209 -3.01 -8.09 0.40
N LEU A 210 -2.74 -7.19 -0.54
CA LEU A 210 -3.27 -7.28 -1.91
C LEU A 210 -2.80 -8.56 -2.62
N VAL A 211 -1.53 -8.93 -2.49
CA VAL A 211 -0.95 -10.16 -3.04
C VAL A 211 -1.64 -11.39 -2.44
N CYS A 212 -1.82 -11.42 -1.12
CA CYS A 212 -2.52 -12.50 -0.44
C CYS A 212 -3.94 -12.71 -0.99
N LEU A 213 -4.68 -11.61 -1.18
CA LEU A 213 -6.07 -11.63 -1.66
C LEU A 213 -6.20 -11.93 -3.15
N ALA A 214 -5.27 -11.45 -3.98
CA ALA A 214 -5.34 -11.60 -5.43
C ALA A 214 -4.89 -12.99 -5.90
N TYR A 215 -3.90 -13.59 -5.21
CA TYR A 215 -3.27 -14.83 -5.64
C TYR A 215 -3.51 -16.02 -4.69
N GLY A 216 -4.21 -15.81 -3.58
CA GLY A 216 -4.64 -16.89 -2.70
C GLY A 216 -3.50 -17.59 -1.97
N MET A 217 -2.46 -16.85 -1.61
CA MET A 217 -1.27 -17.38 -0.95
C MET A 217 -0.94 -16.61 0.33
N PRO A 218 -0.35 -17.25 1.36
CA PRO A 218 0.28 -16.51 2.44
C PRO A 218 1.51 -15.76 1.89
N VAL A 219 1.71 -14.52 2.35
CA VAL A 219 2.85 -13.69 1.97
C VAL A 219 3.71 -13.49 3.20
N ASN A 220 4.98 -13.88 3.12
CA ASN A 220 5.96 -13.47 4.11
C ASN A 220 6.43 -12.07 3.76
N PHE A 221 6.10 -11.09 4.60
CA PHE A 221 6.43 -9.69 4.40
C PHE A 221 7.91 -9.43 4.09
N LYS A 222 8.82 -10.23 4.67
CA LYS A 222 10.27 -10.08 4.45
C LYS A 222 10.71 -10.35 3.01
N ASP A 223 9.87 -11.06 2.24
CA ASP A 223 10.15 -11.43 0.86
C ASP A 223 9.64 -10.36 -0.13
N VAL A 224 8.93 -9.33 0.35
CA VAL A 224 8.53 -8.17 -0.46
C VAL A 224 9.69 -7.19 -0.54
N TYR A 225 10.30 -7.08 -1.73
CA TYR A 225 11.39 -6.12 -1.95
C TYR A 225 10.88 -4.71 -1.70
N THR A 226 11.63 -3.90 -0.96
CA THR A 226 11.19 -2.55 -0.56
C THR A 226 12.35 -1.56 -0.67
N GLU A 227 12.13 -0.49 -1.43
CA GLU A 227 13.04 0.64 -1.61
C GLU A 227 12.24 1.95 -1.51
N GLY A 228 12.81 2.93 -0.81
CA GLY A 228 12.19 4.22 -0.54
C GLY A 228 12.48 5.31 -1.58
N ILE A 229 11.98 6.52 -1.33
CA ILE A 229 12.10 7.67 -2.23
C ILE A 229 13.22 8.65 -1.84
N THR A 230 13.97 8.38 -0.76
CA THR A 230 14.91 9.34 -0.16
C THR A 230 16.07 9.75 -1.07
N ASN A 231 16.44 8.88 -2.02
CA ASN A 231 17.56 9.11 -2.93
C ASN A 231 17.13 9.76 -4.26
N ILE A 232 15.83 10.00 -4.46
CA ILE A 232 15.31 10.66 -5.65
C ILE A 232 15.70 12.14 -5.61
N THR A 233 16.26 12.63 -6.70
CA THR A 233 16.72 14.01 -6.80
C THR A 233 15.98 14.79 -7.89
N PRO A 234 16.00 16.14 -7.87
CA PRO A 234 15.38 16.95 -8.92
C PRO A 234 15.92 16.65 -10.33
N ILE A 235 17.20 16.27 -10.44
CA ILE A 235 17.79 15.91 -11.73
C ILE A 235 17.19 14.61 -12.29
N ASP A 236 16.86 13.63 -11.42
CA ASP A 236 16.21 12.39 -11.84
C ASP A 236 14.81 12.66 -12.39
N ILE A 237 14.05 13.54 -11.71
CA ILE A 237 12.71 13.98 -12.12
C ILE A 237 12.76 14.73 -13.46
N ALA A 238 13.73 15.63 -13.64
CA ALA A 238 13.88 16.39 -14.88
C ALA A 238 14.17 15.46 -16.08
N TYR A 239 15.05 14.48 -15.91
CA TYR A 239 15.33 13.49 -16.96
C TYR A 239 14.15 12.54 -17.19
N ALA A 240 13.45 12.09 -16.14
CA ALA A 240 12.24 11.29 -16.29
C ALA A 240 11.23 12.01 -17.18
N LYS A 241 10.98 13.29 -16.92
CA LYS A 241 10.09 14.15 -17.72
C LYS A 241 10.57 14.27 -19.16
N GLN A 242 11.87 14.45 -19.39
CA GLN A 242 12.44 14.51 -20.74
C GLN A 242 12.22 13.19 -21.51
N PHE A 243 12.25 12.05 -20.83
CA PHE A 243 11.96 10.75 -21.43
C PHE A 243 10.45 10.44 -21.55
N GLY A 244 9.56 11.34 -21.11
CA GLY A 244 8.11 11.13 -21.13
C GLY A 244 7.59 10.28 -19.97
N TYR A 245 8.31 10.25 -18.84
CA TYR A 245 7.96 9.49 -17.65
C TYR A 245 7.74 10.37 -16.42
N THR A 246 6.97 9.85 -15.48
CA THR A 246 6.78 10.40 -14.13
C THR A 246 7.29 9.39 -13.11
N ILE A 247 7.96 9.86 -12.05
CA ILE A 247 8.43 9.00 -10.96
C ILE A 247 7.35 8.90 -9.89
N LYS A 248 6.96 7.67 -9.52
CA LYS A 248 6.03 7.37 -8.42
C LYS A 248 6.62 6.26 -7.54
N LEU A 249 6.28 6.26 -6.25
CA LEU A 249 6.52 5.09 -5.39
C LEU A 249 5.39 4.09 -5.62
N LEU A 250 5.70 2.97 -6.29
CA LEU A 250 4.71 1.95 -6.58
C LEU A 250 4.91 0.72 -5.73
N GLY A 251 3.80 0.16 -5.22
CA GLY A 251 3.69 -1.26 -4.93
C GLY A 251 3.25 -2.01 -6.18
N ILE A 252 4.03 -2.98 -6.62
CA ILE A 252 3.83 -3.75 -7.84
C ILE A 252 3.72 -5.22 -7.49
N ALA A 253 2.65 -5.86 -7.96
CA ALA A 253 2.56 -7.31 -7.99
C ALA A 253 2.24 -7.81 -9.40
N LYS A 254 2.90 -8.88 -9.86
CA LYS A 254 2.66 -9.48 -11.17
C LYS A 254 2.69 -11.00 -11.08
N LEU A 255 1.74 -11.67 -11.73
CA LEU A 255 1.77 -13.11 -11.93
C LEU A 255 2.45 -13.43 -13.26
N MET A 256 3.63 -14.02 -13.20
CA MET A 256 4.45 -14.37 -14.36
C MET A 256 4.93 -15.82 -14.22
N ASP A 257 4.58 -16.67 -15.18
CA ASP A 257 5.01 -18.08 -15.24
C ASP A 257 4.70 -18.89 -13.95
N GLY A 258 3.59 -18.58 -13.28
CA GLY A 258 3.19 -19.23 -12.03
C GLY A 258 3.93 -18.73 -10.77
N GLU A 259 4.78 -17.71 -10.92
CA GLU A 259 5.46 -17.02 -9.82
C GLU A 259 4.92 -15.60 -9.66
N ILE A 260 5.09 -15.04 -8.47
CA ILE A 260 4.63 -13.70 -8.14
C ILE A 260 5.82 -12.76 -7.94
N GLU A 261 5.83 -11.65 -8.66
CA GLU A 261 6.64 -10.50 -8.31
C GLU A 261 5.91 -9.71 -7.24
N ALA A 262 6.59 -9.31 -6.16
CA ALA A 262 6.03 -8.43 -5.13
C ALA A 262 7.11 -7.45 -4.68
N ARG A 263 6.97 -6.18 -5.09
CA ARG A 263 8.03 -5.18 -4.91
C ARG A 263 7.46 -3.77 -4.72
N VAL A 264 8.13 -3.00 -3.88
CA VAL A 264 7.88 -1.57 -3.66
C VAL A 264 9.16 -0.81 -3.96
N HIS A 265 9.12 0.12 -4.92
CA HIS A 265 10.26 0.99 -5.22
C HIS A 265 9.84 2.22 -6.03
N PRO A 266 10.66 3.29 -6.05
CA PRO A 266 10.51 4.35 -7.04
C PRO A 266 10.51 3.74 -8.45
N THR A 267 9.55 4.17 -9.25
CA THR A 267 9.31 3.63 -10.58
C THR A 267 8.99 4.75 -11.54
N MET A 268 9.63 4.76 -12.70
CA MET A 268 9.23 5.59 -13.84
C MET A 268 8.08 4.93 -14.57
N LEU A 269 6.97 5.65 -14.70
CA LEU A 269 5.80 5.27 -15.46
C LEU A 269 5.61 6.21 -16.64
N PRO A 270 5.14 5.74 -17.80
CA PRO A 270 4.79 6.63 -18.90
C PRO A 270 3.83 7.69 -18.36
N SER A 271 4.16 8.97 -18.59
CA SER A 271 3.37 10.07 -18.04
C SER A 271 1.92 10.03 -18.54
N THR A 272 1.64 9.38 -19.66
CA THR A 272 0.28 9.20 -20.21
C THR A 272 -0.55 8.14 -19.47
N SER A 273 0.05 7.31 -18.62
CA SER A 273 -0.69 6.26 -17.89
C SER A 273 -1.63 6.86 -16.84
N PRO A 274 -2.84 6.29 -16.63
CA PRO A 274 -3.80 6.83 -15.65
C PRO A 274 -3.23 6.94 -14.24
N ILE A 275 -2.42 5.96 -13.82
CA ILE A 275 -1.82 5.95 -12.48
C ILE A 275 -0.68 6.99 -12.35
N ALA A 276 0.01 7.36 -13.43
CA ALA A 276 1.03 8.41 -13.39
C ALA A 276 0.45 9.81 -13.15
N GLN A 277 -0.86 10.01 -13.43
CA GLN A 277 -1.58 11.27 -13.24
C GLN A 277 -2.09 11.49 -11.79
N VAL A 278 -1.80 10.55 -10.89
CA VAL A 278 -2.29 10.58 -9.51
C VAL A 278 -1.34 11.43 -8.67
N GLU A 279 -1.80 12.62 -8.30
CA GLU A 279 -1.02 13.61 -7.57
C GLU A 279 -1.45 13.77 -6.10
N ASP A 280 -0.68 14.54 -5.35
CA ASP A 280 -0.92 14.89 -3.95
C ASP A 280 -1.05 13.66 -3.03
N VAL A 281 -1.92 13.77 -2.01
CA VAL A 281 -2.20 12.74 -1.01
C VAL A 281 -3.16 11.64 -1.50
N TYR A 282 -3.49 11.63 -2.79
CA TYR A 282 -4.38 10.63 -3.36
C TYR A 282 -3.64 9.32 -3.61
N ASN A 283 -4.40 8.25 -3.54
CA ASN A 283 -3.97 6.91 -3.85
C ASN A 283 -4.68 6.42 -5.11
N ALA A 284 -4.05 5.48 -5.79
CA ALA A 284 -4.68 4.72 -6.86
C ALA A 284 -4.17 3.29 -6.89
N ILE A 285 -5.07 2.36 -7.20
CA ILE A 285 -4.76 0.96 -7.43
C ILE A 285 -5.28 0.59 -8.81
N GLN A 286 -4.36 0.24 -9.70
CA GLN A 286 -4.67 -0.36 -10.99
C GLN A 286 -4.61 -1.88 -10.85
N LEU A 287 -5.74 -2.53 -11.14
CA LEU A 287 -5.88 -3.98 -11.21
C LEU A 287 -5.98 -4.36 -12.69
N VAL A 288 -5.11 -5.25 -13.15
CA VAL A 288 -5.15 -5.78 -14.51
C VAL A 288 -5.63 -7.23 -14.43
N GLY A 289 -6.80 -7.50 -14.96
CA GLY A 289 -7.37 -8.86 -15.02
C GLY A 289 -7.45 -9.37 -16.46
N ASP A 290 -7.35 -10.68 -16.62
CA ASP A 290 -7.37 -11.35 -17.93
C ASP A 290 -8.63 -11.09 -18.76
N ALA A 291 -9.80 -10.95 -18.11
CA ALA A 291 -11.07 -10.68 -18.78
C ALA A 291 -11.47 -9.19 -18.75
N VAL A 292 -11.27 -8.50 -17.63
CA VAL A 292 -11.70 -7.10 -17.44
C VAL A 292 -10.70 -6.09 -18.04
N GLY A 293 -9.45 -6.47 -18.27
CA GLY A 293 -8.38 -5.55 -18.63
C GLY A 293 -8.02 -4.64 -17.46
N ASP A 294 -7.81 -3.35 -17.74
CA ASP A 294 -7.42 -2.35 -16.75
C ASP A 294 -8.61 -1.80 -15.95
N VAL A 295 -8.53 -1.89 -14.62
CA VAL A 295 -9.44 -1.22 -13.68
C VAL A 295 -8.63 -0.34 -12.74
N VAL A 296 -8.89 0.97 -12.75
CA VAL A 296 -8.23 1.93 -11.85
C VAL A 296 -9.21 2.40 -10.78
N LEU A 297 -8.86 2.16 -9.52
CA LEU A 297 -9.58 2.67 -8.36
C LEU A 297 -8.81 3.84 -7.76
N TYR A 298 -9.43 5.02 -7.71
CA TYR A 298 -8.80 6.27 -7.27
C TYR A 298 -9.55 6.90 -6.10
N GLY A 299 -8.82 7.47 -5.15
CA GLY A 299 -9.41 8.18 -4.02
C GLY A 299 -8.43 8.52 -2.91
N ARG A 300 -8.93 8.95 -1.76
CA ARG A 300 -8.09 9.26 -0.61
C ARG A 300 -7.66 7.99 0.12
N GLY A 301 -6.35 7.79 0.23
CA GLY A 301 -5.73 6.63 0.87
C GLY A 301 -5.66 6.66 2.40
N ALA A 302 -5.99 7.79 3.02
CA ALA A 302 -5.90 7.99 4.46
C ALA A 302 -6.88 9.08 4.94
N GLY A 303 -6.98 9.22 6.26
CA GLY A 303 -7.74 10.26 6.93
C GLY A 303 -8.97 9.74 7.67
N SER A 304 -9.46 10.55 8.62
CA SER A 304 -10.56 10.18 9.54
C SER A 304 -11.81 9.64 8.82
N MET A 305 -12.35 10.43 7.88
CA MET A 305 -13.59 10.10 7.18
C MET A 305 -13.39 9.03 6.08
N PRO A 306 -12.36 9.09 5.21
CA PRO A 306 -12.13 8.04 4.21
C PRO A 306 -11.93 6.66 4.83
N THR A 307 -11.02 6.52 5.80
CA THR A 307 -10.77 5.24 6.48
C THR A 307 -11.99 4.80 7.31
N GLY A 308 -12.66 5.73 7.99
CA GLY A 308 -13.90 5.45 8.69
C GLY A 308 -15.02 4.96 7.77
N SER A 309 -15.08 5.44 6.52
CA SER A 309 -16.04 4.99 5.51
C SER A 309 -15.84 3.52 5.14
N ALA A 310 -14.59 3.09 4.95
CA ALA A 310 -14.27 1.69 4.68
C ALA A 310 -14.60 0.78 5.88
N VAL A 311 -14.26 1.20 7.11
CA VAL A 311 -14.65 0.47 8.33
C VAL A 311 -16.17 0.30 8.41
N VAL A 312 -16.94 1.37 8.19
CA VAL A 312 -18.41 1.29 8.23
C VAL A 312 -18.95 0.43 7.07
N SER A 313 -18.31 0.43 5.91
CA SER A 313 -18.64 -0.46 4.79
C SER A 313 -18.53 -1.94 5.16
N ASP A 314 -17.51 -2.31 5.95
CA ASP A 314 -17.34 -3.68 6.43
C ASP A 314 -18.34 -4.03 7.53
N VAL A 315 -18.57 -3.13 8.48
CA VAL A 315 -19.63 -3.29 9.50
C VAL A 315 -20.99 -3.55 8.82
N ILE A 316 -21.31 -2.80 7.76
CA ILE A 316 -22.54 -2.98 6.98
C ILE A 316 -22.57 -4.34 6.27
N ALA A 317 -21.46 -4.76 5.66
CA ALA A 317 -21.38 -6.05 4.96
C ALA A 317 -21.58 -7.22 5.94
N ILE A 318 -20.88 -7.21 7.06
CA ILE A 318 -21.00 -8.21 8.13
C ILE A 318 -22.43 -8.22 8.67
N THR A 319 -23.00 -7.05 8.94
CA THR A 319 -24.40 -6.94 9.40
C THR A 319 -25.37 -7.64 8.45
N ARG A 320 -25.21 -7.43 7.13
CA ARG A 320 -26.06 -8.08 6.11
C ARG A 320 -25.93 -9.60 6.16
N ASN A 321 -24.71 -10.12 6.30
CA ASN A 321 -24.48 -11.56 6.38
C ASN A 321 -25.09 -12.14 7.67
N VAL A 322 -24.95 -11.47 8.82
CA VAL A 322 -25.54 -11.89 10.09
C VAL A 322 -27.06 -11.95 10.02
N ILE A 323 -27.74 -10.90 9.53
CA ILE A 323 -29.21 -10.88 9.50
C ILE A 323 -29.80 -11.87 8.50
N LYS A 324 -29.04 -12.24 7.46
CA LYS A 324 -29.46 -13.22 6.44
C LYS A 324 -28.98 -14.65 6.72
N GLY A 325 -28.21 -14.88 7.79
CA GLY A 325 -27.62 -16.19 8.05
C GLY A 325 -26.60 -16.63 6.99
N ALA A 326 -25.93 -15.67 6.36
CA ALA A 326 -24.95 -15.87 5.29
C ALA A 326 -23.51 -15.59 5.75
N VAL A 327 -23.24 -15.74 7.06
CA VAL A 327 -21.90 -15.56 7.64
C VAL A 327 -20.93 -16.51 6.94
N GLY A 328 -19.80 -15.97 6.47
CA GLY A 328 -18.77 -16.74 5.76
C GLY A 328 -19.08 -16.96 4.27
N ARG A 329 -20.04 -16.23 3.69
CA ARG A 329 -20.35 -16.27 2.24
C ARG A 329 -19.13 -15.99 1.36
N VAL A 330 -18.27 -15.06 1.81
CA VAL A 330 -17.01 -14.72 1.15
C VAL A 330 -15.88 -15.17 2.07
N PRO A 331 -14.91 -15.98 1.59
CA PRO A 331 -13.76 -16.37 2.40
C PRO A 331 -12.96 -15.15 2.86
N VAL A 332 -12.49 -15.16 4.11
CA VAL A 332 -11.75 -14.03 4.71
C VAL A 332 -10.52 -13.64 3.87
N ALA A 333 -9.82 -14.63 3.31
CA ALA A 333 -8.62 -14.43 2.49
C ALA A 333 -8.90 -14.53 0.98
N SER A 334 -10.12 -14.18 0.52
CA SER A 334 -10.60 -14.29 -0.88
C SER A 334 -10.78 -15.71 -1.41
N PHE A 335 -9.90 -16.63 -1.03
CA PHE A 335 -9.90 -18.03 -1.43
C PHE A 335 -10.34 -18.95 -0.30
N GLN A 336 -10.96 -20.07 -0.66
CA GLN A 336 -11.26 -21.14 0.29
C GLN A 336 -9.98 -21.67 0.92
N GLN A 337 -10.01 -21.96 2.22
CA GLN A 337 -8.80 -22.27 2.99
C GLN A 337 -8.03 -23.49 2.45
N ASP A 338 -8.75 -24.50 1.96
CA ASP A 338 -8.21 -25.72 1.35
C ASP A 338 -7.71 -25.52 -0.11
N GLN A 339 -8.05 -24.38 -0.72
CA GLN A 339 -7.65 -24.02 -2.09
C GLN A 339 -6.49 -23.03 -2.14
N ARG A 340 -6.07 -22.49 -0.99
CA ARG A 340 -4.89 -21.61 -0.91
C ARG A 340 -3.62 -22.42 -1.13
N ARG A 341 -2.73 -21.92 -1.98
CA ARG A 341 -1.47 -22.60 -2.33
C ARG A 341 -0.31 -21.64 -2.17
N PRO A 342 0.83 -22.06 -1.59
CA PRO A 342 2.03 -21.25 -1.59
C PRO A 342 2.53 -21.14 -3.04
N LEU A 343 2.60 -19.91 -3.57
CA LEU A 343 3.34 -19.63 -4.79
C LEU A 343 4.73 -19.10 -4.42
N ARG A 344 5.67 -19.23 -5.35
CA ARG A 344 7.00 -18.65 -5.18
C ARG A 344 6.93 -17.14 -5.40
N LEU A 345 7.36 -16.37 -4.40
CA LEU A 345 7.70 -14.97 -4.61
C LEU A 345 9.06 -14.91 -5.31
N ARG A 346 9.09 -14.32 -6.51
CA ARG A 346 10.29 -14.17 -7.30
C ARG A 346 11.24 -13.18 -6.59
N PRO A 347 12.48 -13.58 -6.25
CA PRO A 347 13.45 -12.66 -5.67
C PRO A 347 13.71 -11.49 -6.61
N MET A 348 13.97 -10.31 -6.05
CA MET A 348 14.18 -9.08 -6.84
C MET A 348 15.26 -9.25 -7.92
N GLU A 349 16.32 -9.99 -7.62
CA GLU A 349 17.44 -10.25 -8.54
C GLU A 349 17.07 -11.04 -9.80
N GLU A 350 15.96 -11.80 -9.76
CA GLU A 350 15.46 -12.60 -10.89
C GLU A 350 14.48 -11.83 -11.79
N ILE A 351 13.98 -10.68 -11.32
CA ILE A 351 12.99 -9.87 -12.05
C ILE A 351 13.68 -9.16 -13.21
N SER A 352 12.99 -9.15 -14.37
CA SER A 352 13.42 -8.40 -15.54
C SER A 352 12.65 -7.10 -15.66
N SER A 353 13.36 -5.99 -15.92
CA SER A 353 12.77 -4.66 -16.01
C SER A 353 13.57 -3.78 -16.96
N LEU A 354 12.99 -2.66 -17.36
CA LEU A 354 13.72 -1.52 -17.92
C LEU A 354 14.35 -0.71 -16.77
N TYR A 355 15.48 -0.04 -17.04
CA TYR A 355 16.21 0.74 -16.05
C TYR A 355 16.60 2.13 -16.55
N TYR A 356 16.40 3.13 -15.71
CA TYR A 356 17.08 4.42 -15.76
C TYR A 356 18.33 4.34 -14.88
N LEU A 357 19.48 4.67 -15.45
CA LEU A 357 20.76 4.71 -14.78
C LEU A 357 21.37 6.11 -14.95
N ARG A 358 21.66 6.80 -13.85
CA ARG A 358 22.40 8.07 -13.88
C ARG A 358 23.74 7.92 -13.18
N PHE A 359 24.79 8.03 -13.97
CA PHE A 359 26.18 8.01 -13.52
C PHE A 359 26.67 9.46 -13.36
N THR A 360 27.16 9.81 -12.17
CA THR A 360 27.91 11.06 -11.97
C THR A 360 29.38 10.77 -12.27
N VAL A 361 29.90 11.26 -13.41
CA VAL A 361 31.25 10.91 -13.89
C VAL A 361 32.11 12.12 -14.20
N VAL A 362 33.43 11.98 -14.07
CA VAL A 362 34.40 12.98 -14.51
C VAL A 362 34.42 13.04 -16.05
N ASP A 363 34.22 14.22 -16.63
CA ASP A 363 34.20 14.43 -18.09
C ASP A 363 35.59 14.23 -18.71
N ARG A 364 35.85 13.01 -19.21
CA ARG A 364 37.07 12.67 -19.95
C ARG A 364 36.80 11.63 -21.05
N PRO A 365 37.58 11.64 -22.15
CA PRO A 365 37.44 10.65 -23.21
C PRO A 365 37.53 9.20 -22.71
N GLY A 366 36.70 8.31 -23.29
CA GLY A 366 36.72 6.88 -22.99
C GLY A 366 35.90 6.43 -21.78
N VAL A 367 35.34 7.34 -20.98
CA VAL A 367 34.42 6.99 -19.88
C VAL A 367 33.19 6.26 -20.40
N LEU A 368 32.56 6.80 -21.45
CA LEU A 368 31.36 6.24 -22.03
C LEU A 368 31.57 4.83 -22.60
N ALA A 369 32.70 4.61 -23.28
CA ALA A 369 33.07 3.31 -23.82
C ALA A 369 33.25 2.26 -22.71
N GLN A 370 33.78 2.67 -21.55
CA GLN A 370 33.90 1.78 -20.39
C GLN A 370 32.55 1.45 -19.77
N ILE A 371 31.66 2.43 -19.59
CA ILE A 371 30.30 2.19 -19.08
C ILE A 371 29.54 1.25 -20.01
N ALA A 372 29.50 1.56 -21.31
CA ALA A 372 28.82 0.74 -22.31
C ALA A 372 29.45 -0.67 -22.40
N GLY A 373 30.77 -0.77 -22.27
CA GLY A 373 31.49 -2.03 -22.24
C GLY A 373 31.09 -2.93 -21.07
N GLU A 374 31.02 -2.40 -19.84
CA GLU A 374 30.61 -3.20 -18.67
C GLU A 374 29.11 -3.59 -18.72
N LEU A 375 28.24 -2.70 -19.21
CA LEU A 375 26.83 -3.04 -19.45
C LEU A 375 26.69 -4.17 -20.48
N GLY A 376 27.40 -4.06 -21.61
CA GLY A 376 27.39 -5.08 -22.66
C GLY A 376 27.96 -6.42 -22.20
N ARG A 377 28.99 -6.43 -21.34
CA ARG A 377 29.53 -7.67 -20.73
C ARG A 377 28.52 -8.39 -19.86
N CYS A 378 27.58 -7.67 -19.26
CA CYS A 378 26.48 -8.23 -18.48
C CYS A 378 25.22 -8.49 -19.32
N GLY A 379 25.30 -8.38 -20.66
CA GLY A 379 24.17 -8.62 -21.56
C GLY A 379 23.09 -7.52 -21.53
N ILE A 380 23.43 -6.32 -21.04
CA ILE A 380 22.47 -5.21 -20.89
C ILE A 380 22.56 -4.32 -22.13
N SER A 381 21.44 -4.22 -22.86
CA SER A 381 21.35 -3.35 -24.03
C SER A 381 20.90 -1.93 -23.64
N ILE A 382 21.47 -0.92 -24.29
CA ILE A 382 21.13 0.49 -24.10
C ILE A 382 20.02 0.86 -25.10
N SER A 383 18.90 1.36 -24.59
CA SER A 383 17.78 1.88 -25.40
C SER A 383 18.02 3.35 -25.77
N SER A 384 18.42 4.19 -24.81
CA SER A 384 18.74 5.59 -25.08
C SER A 384 19.79 6.12 -24.12
N MET A 385 20.53 7.14 -24.54
CA MET A 385 21.56 7.79 -23.73
C MET A 385 21.51 9.30 -23.90
N VAL A 386 21.69 10.03 -22.80
CA VAL A 386 21.80 11.49 -22.78
C VAL A 386 22.98 11.91 -21.90
N GLN A 387 23.79 12.85 -22.39
CA GLN A 387 24.82 13.53 -21.61
C GLN A 387 24.64 15.04 -21.83
N GLN A 388 24.25 15.76 -20.79
CA GLN A 388 24.11 17.23 -20.84
C GLN A 388 25.25 17.90 -20.06
N GLY A 389 25.82 18.94 -20.67
CA GLY A 389 26.90 19.73 -20.10
C GLY A 389 28.28 19.35 -20.62
N ARG A 390 29.03 20.34 -21.09
CA ARG A 390 30.48 20.26 -21.35
C ARG A 390 31.15 21.33 -20.49
N ARG A 391 31.81 20.91 -19.41
CA ARG A 391 32.82 21.70 -18.72
C ARG A 391 33.95 20.75 -18.36
N GLU A 392 35.00 20.81 -19.17
CA GLU A 392 36.16 19.93 -19.08
C GLU A 392 36.71 19.93 -17.64
N GLY A 393 36.87 18.73 -17.05
CA GLY A 393 37.34 18.56 -15.67
C GLY A 393 36.28 18.66 -14.56
N GLN A 394 35.00 18.91 -14.89
CA GLN A 394 33.89 18.83 -13.92
C GLN A 394 33.16 17.48 -14.01
N THR A 395 32.38 17.17 -12.98
CA THR A 395 31.48 16.01 -12.99
C THR A 395 30.26 16.31 -13.85
N VAL A 396 29.89 15.37 -14.70
CA VAL A 396 28.74 15.45 -15.61
C VAL A 396 27.84 14.23 -15.43
N PRO A 397 26.51 14.40 -15.51
CA PRO A 397 25.58 13.27 -15.49
C PRO A 397 25.58 12.58 -16.86
N VAL A 398 25.88 11.29 -16.87
CA VAL A 398 25.60 10.40 -18.00
C VAL A 398 24.37 9.57 -17.66
N VAL A 399 23.32 9.72 -18.47
CA VAL A 399 22.03 9.09 -18.24
C VAL A 399 21.78 8.05 -19.31
N ILE A 400 21.44 6.84 -18.88
CA ILE A 400 21.19 5.68 -19.74
C ILE A 400 19.83 5.09 -19.40
N LYS A 401 19.00 4.86 -20.42
CA LYS A 401 17.83 3.98 -20.34
C LYS A 401 18.21 2.65 -20.98
N THR A 402 17.97 1.54 -20.31
CA THR A 402 18.23 0.19 -20.82
C THR A 402 16.99 -0.38 -21.51
N HIS A 403 17.19 -1.40 -22.35
CA HIS A 403 16.15 -2.39 -22.64
C HIS A 403 15.91 -3.30 -21.42
N SER A 404 14.96 -4.23 -21.53
CA SER A 404 14.72 -5.23 -20.47
C SER A 404 15.98 -6.01 -20.14
N ALA A 405 16.33 -6.05 -18.85
CA ALA A 405 17.45 -6.78 -18.29
C ALA A 405 17.08 -7.37 -16.93
N LYS A 406 17.74 -8.45 -16.51
CA LYS A 406 17.58 -9.00 -15.17
C LYS A 406 18.27 -8.11 -14.15
N GLU A 407 17.60 -7.86 -13.03
CA GLU A 407 18.12 -7.04 -11.94
C GLU A 407 19.51 -7.48 -11.47
N ARG A 408 19.75 -8.79 -11.32
CA ARG A 408 21.08 -9.33 -10.94
C ARG A 408 22.21 -8.85 -11.85
N ASP A 409 21.95 -8.82 -13.15
CA ASP A 409 22.95 -8.48 -14.15
C ASP A 409 23.22 -6.97 -14.12
N VAL A 410 22.16 -6.17 -13.96
CA VAL A 410 22.27 -4.71 -13.75
C VAL A 410 23.06 -4.39 -12.49
N GLN A 411 22.72 -4.99 -11.35
CA GLN A 411 23.44 -4.78 -10.10
C GLN A 411 24.91 -5.21 -10.19
N THR A 412 25.20 -6.28 -10.95
CA THR A 412 26.58 -6.70 -11.22
C THR A 412 27.34 -5.68 -12.04
N ALA A 413 26.76 -5.16 -13.13
CA ALA A 413 27.36 -4.11 -13.93
C ALA A 413 27.61 -2.84 -13.09
N LEU A 414 26.62 -2.42 -12.28
CA LEU A 414 26.74 -1.24 -11.43
C LEU A 414 27.84 -1.37 -10.37
N ARG A 415 28.01 -2.55 -9.76
CA ARG A 415 29.12 -2.80 -8.82
C ARG A 415 30.48 -2.60 -9.47
N GLU A 416 30.67 -3.08 -10.70
CA GLU A 416 31.93 -2.93 -11.42
C GLU A 416 32.17 -1.50 -11.91
N ILE A 417 31.12 -0.83 -12.40
CA ILE A 417 31.20 0.56 -12.87
C ILE A 417 31.49 1.51 -11.69
N ASN A 418 30.78 1.37 -10.57
CA ASN A 418 30.95 2.23 -9.39
C ASN A 418 32.36 2.14 -8.76
N ARG A 419 33.14 1.09 -9.05
CA ARG A 419 34.54 0.95 -8.61
C ARG A 419 35.54 1.71 -9.49
N LYS A 420 35.12 2.18 -10.67
CA LYS A 420 36.01 2.86 -11.60
C LYS A 420 36.33 4.28 -11.09
N PRO A 421 37.57 4.77 -11.29
CA PRO A 421 38.01 6.06 -10.75
C PRO A 421 37.37 7.29 -11.43
N PHE A 422 36.58 7.09 -12.50
CA PHE A 422 35.83 8.19 -13.13
C PHE A 422 34.44 8.39 -12.52
N VAL A 423 33.95 7.46 -11.69
CA VAL A 423 32.64 7.59 -11.03
C VAL A 423 32.83 8.37 -9.73
N SER A 424 32.11 9.48 -9.58
CA SER A 424 32.27 10.39 -8.45
C SER A 424 31.28 10.14 -7.32
N GLU A 425 30.13 9.53 -7.62
CA GLU A 425 29.06 9.23 -6.67
C GLU A 425 28.41 7.89 -7.05
N PRO A 426 27.76 7.19 -6.10
CA PRO A 426 26.99 5.99 -6.41
C PRO A 426 25.99 6.22 -7.54
N THR A 427 25.96 5.30 -8.52
CA THR A 427 25.01 5.36 -9.63
C THR A 427 23.58 5.33 -9.12
N MET A 428 22.76 6.27 -9.60
CA MET A 428 21.31 6.27 -9.34
C MET A 428 20.63 5.28 -10.29
N LEU A 429 19.85 4.36 -9.73
CA LEU A 429 19.05 3.39 -10.48
C LEU A 429 17.57 3.66 -10.17
N ILE A 430 16.74 3.80 -11.21
CA ILE A 430 15.29 3.83 -11.08
C ILE A 430 14.72 2.83 -12.07
N ARG A 431 13.83 1.96 -11.60
CA ARG A 431 13.18 0.97 -12.47
C ARG A 431 12.11 1.65 -13.30
N VAL A 432 11.92 1.18 -14.52
CA VAL A 432 10.96 1.73 -15.47
C VAL A 432 9.94 0.65 -15.79
N GLU A 433 8.66 0.98 -15.66
CA GLU A 433 7.56 0.14 -16.09
C GLU A 433 7.10 0.57 -17.50
N GLY A 434 6.82 -0.40 -18.35
CA GLY A 434 6.50 -0.18 -19.76
C GLY A 434 6.92 -1.36 -20.62
N LYS A 435 6.75 -1.22 -21.94
CA LYS A 435 7.24 -2.19 -22.92
C LYS A 435 8.57 -1.71 -23.50
N ASP A 436 9.42 -2.66 -23.90
CA ASP A 436 10.52 -2.37 -24.80
C ASP A 436 9.92 -1.83 -26.11
N GLU A 437 10.27 -0.59 -26.47
CA GLU A 437 9.98 0.02 -27.78
C GLU A 437 11.20 -0.06 -28.69
#